data_AF-A0A8S1Q3C3-F1
#
_entry.id   AF-A0A8S1Q3C3-F1
#
_cell.length_a   1.000
_cell.length_b   1.000
_cell.length_c   1.000
_cell.angle_alpha   90.00
_cell.angle_beta   90.00
_cell.angle_gamma   90.00
#
_symmetry.space_group_name_H-M   'P 1'
#
loop_
_entity.id
_entity.type
_entity.pdbx_description
1 polymer ?
#
loop_
_entity_poly.entity_id
_entity_poly.type
_entity_poly.pdbx_seq_one_letter_code
_entity_poly.pdbx_strand_id
1 'polypeptide(L)'
;MLARFVNFVTGTNLVPAGGFQDLVRPIEILIRDHITDINCKFPEAYTCFNRLVIPAYDSEEILREKLELALNDENDNFQRG
;
A
#
# COMPACT_ATOMS: atom_id res chain seq x y z
N MET A 1 -7.14 -10.89 -3.49
CA MET A 1 -5.97 -9.99 -3.61
C MET A 1 -6.39 -8.54 -3.78
N LEU A 2 -7.20 -8.18 -4.80
CA LEU A 2 -7.61 -6.78 -5.04
C LEU A 2 -8.35 -6.11 -3.86
N ALA A 3 -9.37 -6.75 -3.28
CA ALA A 3 -10.13 -6.17 -2.16
C ALA A 3 -9.25 -5.84 -0.94
N ARG A 4 -8.19 -6.64 -0.72
CA ARG A 4 -7.24 -6.42 0.37
C ARG A 4 -6.29 -5.29 0.08
N PHE A 5 -5.85 -5.17 -1.17
CA PHE A 5 -5.09 -4.01 -1.60
C PHE A 5 -5.89 -2.72 -1.44
N VAL A 6 -7.16 -2.72 -1.85
CA VAL A 6 -8.04 -1.56 -1.68
C VAL A 6 -8.21 -1.22 -0.19
N ASN A 7 -8.47 -2.21 0.66
CA ASN A 7 -8.49 -2.01 2.12
C ASN A 7 -7.19 -1.42 2.63
N PHE A 8 -6.06 -2.03 2.28
CA PHE A 8 -4.75 -1.63 2.74
C PHE A 8 -4.45 -0.17 2.45
N VAL A 9 -4.79 0.30 1.24
CA VAL A 9 -4.48 1.67 0.80
C VAL A 9 -5.52 2.68 1.27
N THR A 10 -6.79 2.29 1.40
CA THR A 10 -7.92 3.22 1.62
C THR A 10 -8.59 3.08 2.98
N GLY A 11 -8.19 2.10 3.79
CA GLY A 11 -8.82 1.73 5.06
C GLY A 11 -10.22 1.13 4.91
N THR A 12 -10.70 0.91 3.69
CA THR A 12 -12.04 0.38 3.41
C THR A 12 -12.05 -0.57 2.23
N ASN A 13 -12.99 -1.51 2.22
CA ASN A 13 -13.17 -2.47 1.13
C ASN A 13 -14.23 -1.96 0.13
N LEU A 14 -14.79 -0.78 0.40
CA LEU A 14 -15.88 -0.19 -0.37
C LEU A 14 -15.31 0.68 -1.48
N VAL A 15 -15.55 0.26 -2.72
CA VAL A 15 -15.32 1.10 -3.90
C VAL A 15 -16.60 1.89 -4.17
N PRO A 16 -16.54 3.21 -4.41
CA PRO A 16 -17.71 4.01 -4.79
C PRO A 16 -18.43 3.42 -6.02
N ALA A 17 -19.73 3.69 -6.15
CA ALA A 17 -20.52 3.18 -7.28
C ALA A 17 -19.99 3.62 -8.65
N GLY A 18 -19.35 4.80 -8.74
CA GLY A 18 -18.68 5.29 -9.94
C GLY A 18 -17.21 4.85 -10.10
N GLY A 19 -16.70 3.98 -9.23
CA GLY A 19 -15.33 3.45 -9.29
C GLY A 19 -14.30 4.28 -8.54
N PHE A 20 -13.00 4.01 -8.77
CA PHE A 20 -11.88 4.66 -8.06
C PHE A 20 -11.72 6.15 -8.34
N GLN A 21 -12.25 6.62 -9.47
CA GLN A 21 -12.29 8.04 -9.84
C GLN A 21 -13.12 8.89 -8.88
N ASP A 22 -14.09 8.28 -8.21
CA ASP A 22 -15.00 8.94 -7.29
C ASP A 22 -14.52 8.84 -5.82
N LEU A 23 -13.31 8.33 -5.59
CA LEU A 23 -12.71 8.40 -4.26
C LEU A 23 -12.52 9.87 -3.86
N VAL A 24 -12.83 10.19 -2.60
CA VAL A 24 -12.63 11.54 -2.02
C VAL A 24 -11.21 12.06 -2.25
N ARG A 25 -10.23 11.15 -2.25
CA ARG A 25 -8.86 11.40 -2.68
C ARG A 25 -8.43 10.29 -3.64
N PRO A 26 -7.72 10.60 -4.73
CA PRO A 26 -7.17 9.58 -5.61
C PRO A 26 -6.15 8.72 -4.86
N ILE A 27 -5.98 7.48 -5.30
CA ILE A 27 -4.89 6.64 -4.80
C ILE A 27 -3.57 7.18 -5.35
N GLU A 28 -2.63 7.46 -4.45
CA GLU A 28 -1.29 7.94 -4.77
C GLU A 28 -0.26 6.87 -4.41
N ILE A 29 0.63 6.53 -5.36
CA ILE A 29 1.75 5.62 -5.11
C ILE A 29 3.04 6.43 -5.15
N LEU A 30 3.80 6.41 -4.06
CA LEU A 30 5.10 7.07 -3.94
C LEU A 30 6.20 6.03 -3.83
N ILE A 31 7.30 6.27 -4.52
CA ILE A 31 8.52 5.49 -4.36
C ILE A 31 9.43 6.23 -3.38
N ARG A 32 9.88 5.53 -2.34
CA ARG A 32 10.84 6.08 -1.36
C ARG A 32 12.23 5.52 -1.67
N ASP A 33 13.10 6.40 -2.12
CA ASP A 33 14.52 6.14 -2.31
C ASP A 33 15.34 6.47 -1.05
N HIS A 34 16.64 6.20 -1.08
CA HIS A 34 17.59 6.53 0.00
C HIS A 34 17.30 5.90 1.38
N ILE A 35 16.73 4.69 1.41
CA ILE A 35 16.53 3.93 2.65
C ILE A 35 17.66 2.90 2.81
N THR A 36 18.26 2.83 4.01
CA THR A 36 19.17 1.73 4.36
C THR A 36 18.39 0.42 4.49
N ASP A 37 18.96 -0.68 3.99
CA ASP A 37 18.32 -2.01 3.98
C ASP A 37 16.96 -2.01 3.26
N ILE A 38 16.92 -1.43 2.05
CA ILE A 38 15.67 -1.17 1.32
C ILE A 38 14.81 -2.42 1.12
N ASN A 39 15.43 -3.57 0.84
CA ASN A 39 14.76 -4.86 0.67
C ASN A 39 14.23 -5.47 1.98
N CYS A 40 14.66 -4.95 3.13
CA CYS A 40 14.18 -5.38 4.45
C CYS A 40 12.96 -4.56 4.93
N LYS A 41 12.61 -3.47 4.23
CA LYS A 41 11.46 -2.63 4.58
C LYS A 41 10.18 -3.12 3.92
N PHE A 42 9.06 -2.95 4.63
CA PHE A 42 7.73 -3.21 4.09
C PHE A 42 7.16 -1.94 3.45
N PRO A 43 6.24 -2.08 2.47
CA PRO A 43 5.46 -0.94 2.00
C PRO A 43 4.55 -0.43 3.11
N GLU A 44 4.35 0.89 3.17
CA GLU A 44 3.52 1.56 4.18
C GLU A 44 2.33 2.23 3.49
N ALA A 45 1.12 2.04 4.03
CA ALA A 45 -0.07 2.73 3.57
C ALA A 45 -0.47 3.83 4.56
N TYR A 46 -0.90 4.97 4.02
CA TYR A 46 -1.48 6.09 4.78
C TYR A 46 -2.92 6.26 4.32
N THR A 47 -3.82 5.58 5.02
CA THR A 47 -5.21 5.37 4.59
C THR A 47 -6.01 6.66 4.58
N CYS A 48 -5.72 7.59 5.50
CA CYS A 48 -6.29 8.94 5.46
C CYS A 48 -5.99 9.65 4.14
N PHE A 49 -4.85 9.39 3.49
CA PHE A 49 -4.45 10.05 2.26
C PHE A 49 -4.61 9.19 1.00
N ASN A 50 -5.15 7.96 1.12
CA ASN A 50 -5.15 6.96 0.05
C ASN A 50 -3.75 6.77 -0.57
N ARG A 51 -2.71 6.81 0.25
CA ARG A 51 -1.32 6.84 -0.22
C ARG A 51 -0.60 5.54 0.12
N LEU A 52 0.05 4.95 -0.86
CA LEU A 52 0.94 3.81 -0.71
C LEU A 52 2.38 4.25 -0.95
N VAL A 53 3.25 4.06 0.04
CA VAL A 53 4.68 4.31 -0.07
C VAL A 53 5.41 2.98 -0.22
N ILE A 54 6.08 2.82 -1.35
CA ILE A 54 6.82 1.61 -1.72
C ILE A 54 8.33 1.93 -1.66
N PRO A 55 9.12 1.18 -0.90
CA PRO A 55 10.57 1.25 -0.99
C PRO A 55 11.03 0.96 -2.43
N ALA A 56 12.08 1.64 -2.91
CA ALA A 56 12.69 1.35 -4.20
C ALA A 56 13.44 0.01 -4.18
N TYR A 57 12.69 -1.10 -4.20
CA TYR A 57 13.23 -2.46 -4.18
C TYR A 57 14.10 -2.77 -5.39
N ASP A 58 15.09 -3.65 -5.19
CA ASP A 58 16.04 -4.01 -6.25
C ASP A 58 15.44 -4.94 -7.33
N SER A 59 14.32 -5.63 -7.03
CA SER A 59 13.64 -6.50 -8.01
C SER A 59 12.12 -6.55 -7.82
N GLU A 60 11.41 -6.97 -8.88
CA GLU A 60 9.97 -7.20 -8.82
C GLU A 60 9.61 -8.33 -7.85
N GLU A 61 10.43 -9.39 -7.74
CA GLU A 61 10.16 -10.46 -6.78
C GLU A 61 10.13 -9.94 -5.35
N ILE A 62 11.05 -9.06 -4.97
CA ILE A 62 11.10 -8.47 -3.62
C ILE A 62 9.86 -7.61 -3.39
N LEU A 63 9.48 -6.78 -4.38
CA LEU A 63 8.26 -5.98 -4.30
C LEU A 63 7.04 -6.87 -4.06
N ARG A 64 6.91 -7.94 -4.83
CA ARG A 64 5.78 -8.87 -4.73
C ARG A 64 5.74 -9.55 -3.38
N GLU A 65 6.86 -10.09 -2.91
CA GLU A 65 6.97 -10.75 -1.60
C GLU A 65 6.60 -9.79 -0.46
N LYS A 66 7.21 -8.59 -0.43
CA LYS A 66 6.97 -7.62 0.64
C LYS A 66 5.55 -7.06 0.62
N LEU A 67 4.99 -6.83 -0.57
CA LEU A 67 3.61 -6.39 -0.70
C LEU A 67 2.63 -7.48 -0.26
N GLU A 68 2.84 -8.74 -0.66
CA GLU A 68 1.99 -9.85 -0.21
C GLU A 68 2.03 -10.01 1.31
N LEU A 69 3.21 -9.95 1.92
CA LEU A 69 3.36 -9.99 3.37
C LEU A 69 2.64 -8.81 4.04
N ALA A 70 2.80 -7.58 3.54
CA ALA A 70 2.13 -6.41 4.11
C ALA A 70 0.60 -6.49 3.99
N LEU A 71 0.08 -6.97 2.86
CA LEU A 71 -1.35 -7.21 2.67
C LEU A 71 -1.88 -8.36 3.53
N ASN A 72 -1.01 -9.31 3.91
CA ASN A 72 -1.30 -10.46 4.75
C ASN A 72 -1.23 -10.20 6.25
N ASP A 73 -0.72 -9.04 6.66
CA ASP A 73 -0.65 -8.68 8.07
C ASP A 73 -2.05 -8.49 8.65
N GLU A 74 -2.37 -9.27 9.68
CA GLU A 74 -3.67 -9.23 10.38
C GLU A 74 -3.76 -8.15 11.46
N ASN A 75 -2.64 -7.48 11.75
CA ASN A 75 -2.53 -6.47 12.81
C ASN A 75 -2.48 -5.04 12.25
N ASP A 76 -2.65 -4.87 10.94
CA ASP A 76 -2.57 -3.59 10.24
C ASP A 76 -1.28 -2.80 10.53
N ASN A 77 -0.18 -3.50 10.81
CA ASN A 77 1.09 -2.91 11.23
C ASN A 77 1.66 -1.89 10.22
N PHE A 78 1.31 -2.07 8.95
CA PHE A 78 1.78 -1.26 7.84
C PHE A 78 0.71 -0.28 7.32
N GLN A 79 -0.48 -0.26 7.92
CA GLN A 79 -1.50 0.77 7.69
C GLN A 79 -1.37 1.85 8.76
N ARG A 80 -1.27 3.11 8.33
CA ARG A 80 -1.23 4.30 9.18
C ARG A 80 -2.48 5.13 8.91
N GLY A 81 -3.19 5.50 9.99
CA GLY A 81 -4.22 6.54 9.96
C GLY A 81 -3.61 7.92 9.80
#